data_AF-A0A8W8N0G8-F1
#
_entry.id   AF-A0A8W8N0G8-F1
#
_cell.length_a   1.000
_cell.length_b   1.000
_cell.length_c   1.000
_cell.angle_alpha   90.00
_cell.angle_beta   90.00
_cell.angle_gamma   90.00
#
_symmetry.space_group_name_H-M   'P 1'
#
loop_
_entity.id
_entity.type
_entity.pdbx_description
1 polymer ?
#
loop_
_entity_poly.entity_id
_entity_poly.type
_entity_poly.pdbx_seq_one_letter_code
_entity_poly.pdbx_strand_id
1 'polypeptide(L)'
;QTALSYKMADTLSLSRLRLIMAVFCSLTAASFLIATITAKSLRSSTTDPLHWASTDKGYPAHVTAAVSEWLTCIVYLLFYATFVQDFKRTSVSVSLNIITMEESEGIKV
;
A
#
# COMPACT_ATOMS: atom_id res chain seq x y z
N GLN A 1 -3.17 -8.05 9.37
CA GLN A 1 -4.19 -7.62 8.40
C GLN A 1 -4.92 -8.80 7.73
N THR A 2 -4.27 -9.92 7.43
CA THR A 2 -4.86 -11.09 6.74
C THR A 2 -5.99 -11.78 7.52
N ALA A 3 -5.89 -11.89 8.85
CA ALA A 3 -6.87 -12.61 9.67
C ALA A 3 -8.23 -11.90 9.80
N LEU A 4 -8.22 -10.56 9.87
CA LEU A 4 -9.44 -9.75 9.96
C LEU A 4 -10.20 -9.74 8.63
N SER A 5 -9.47 -9.69 7.51
CA SER A 5 -10.04 -9.75 6.15
C SER A 5 -10.74 -11.08 5.87
N TYR A 6 -10.22 -12.19 6.43
CA TYR A 6 -10.83 -13.53 6.29
C TYR A 6 -12.17 -13.66 7.02
N LYS A 7 -12.31 -13.05 8.20
CA LYS A 7 -13.54 -13.14 9.02
C LYS A 7 -14.69 -12.23 8.55
N MET A 8 -14.43 -11.22 7.72
CA MET A 8 -15.46 -10.31 7.18
C MET A 8 -16.06 -10.79 5.84
N ALA A 9 -15.54 -11.86 5.24
CA ALA A 9 -15.88 -12.24 3.87
C ALA A 9 -17.06 -13.22 3.80
N ASP A 10 -18.26 -12.68 3.59
CA ASP A 10 -19.40 -13.42 3.01
C ASP A 10 -19.23 -13.62 1.48
N THR A 11 -18.06 -13.30 0.91
CA THR A 11 -17.75 -13.45 -0.52
C THR A 11 -16.32 -13.96 -0.73
N LEU A 12 -16.16 -15.29 -0.82
CA LEU A 12 -14.89 -15.97 -1.14
C LEU A 12 -14.19 -15.37 -2.40
N SER A 13 -14.97 -14.79 -3.31
CA SER A 13 -14.51 -14.09 -4.53
C SER A 13 -13.65 -12.84 -4.24
N LEU A 14 -14.07 -11.96 -3.31
CA LEU A 14 -13.31 -10.74 -2.99
C LEU A 14 -11.96 -11.04 -2.34
N SER A 15 -11.92 -12.04 -1.46
CA SER A 15 -10.68 -12.48 -0.81
C SER A 15 -9.66 -13.00 -1.84
N ARG A 16 -10.13 -13.77 -2.83
CA ARG A 16 -9.29 -14.27 -3.94
C ARG A 16 -8.80 -13.13 -4.84
N LEU A 17 -9.66 -12.16 -5.16
CA LEU A 17 -9.27 -10.96 -5.93
C LEU A 17 -8.17 -10.16 -5.22
N ARG A 18 -8.34 -9.91 -3.91
CA ARG A 18 -7.34 -9.22 -3.08
C ARG A 18 -6.01 -9.96 -3.05
N LEU A 19 -6.04 -11.30 -2.92
CA LEU A 19 -4.84 -12.12 -2.96
C LEU A 19 -4.12 -12.02 -4.31
N ILE A 20 -4.85 -12.11 -5.43
CA ILE A 20 -4.28 -11.96 -6.78
C ILE A 20 -3.63 -10.59 -6.96
N MET A 21 -4.33 -9.52 -6.55
CA MET A 21 -3.79 -8.16 -6.62
C MET A 21 -2.55 -7.98 -5.75
N ALA A 22 -2.53 -8.57 -4.54
CA ALA A 22 -1.36 -8.51 -3.65
C ALA A 22 -0.16 -9.26 -4.24
N VAL A 23 -0.37 -10.44 -4.83
CA VAL A 23 0.69 -11.20 -5.52
C VAL A 23 1.21 -10.41 -6.72
N PHE A 24 0.32 -9.87 -7.55
CA PHE A 24 0.71 -9.06 -8.71
C PHE A 24 1.51 -7.82 -8.31
N CYS A 25 1.06 -7.09 -7.29
CA CYS A 25 1.78 -5.94 -6.73
C CYS A 25 3.16 -6.32 -6.19
N SER A 26 3.30 -7.50 -5.57
CA SER A 26 4.58 -7.99 -5.05
C SER A 26 5.56 -8.32 -6.19
N LEU A 27 5.06 -8.94 -7.26
CA LEU A 27 5.84 -9.24 -8.46
C LEU A 27 6.31 -7.96 -9.15
N THR A 28 5.43 -6.98 -9.37
CA THR A 28 5.80 -5.72 -10.03
C THR A 28 6.75 -4.89 -9.18
N ALA A 29 6.60 -4.89 -7.85
CA ALA A 29 7.54 -4.26 -6.94
C ALA A 29 8.92 -4.92 -6.98
N ALA A 30 8.99 -6.26 -7.01
CA ALA A 30 10.25 -6.98 -7.17
C ALA A 30 10.92 -6.66 -8.51
N SER A 31 10.16 -6.64 -9.61
CA SER A 31 10.65 -6.22 -10.93
C SER A 31 11.20 -4.80 -10.93
N PHE A 32 10.51 -3.86 -10.29
CA PHE A 32 10.98 -2.48 -10.12
C PHE A 32 12.32 -2.41 -9.39
N LEU A 33 12.46 -3.11 -8.27
CA LEU A 33 13.68 -3.13 -7.47
C LEU A 33 14.86 -3.68 -8.27
N ILE A 34 14.66 -4.83 -8.93
CA ILE A 34 15.69 -5.48 -9.77
C ILE A 34 16.09 -4.54 -10.91
N ALA A 35 15.12 -4.01 -11.65
CA ALA A 35 15.38 -3.12 -12.78
C ALA A 35 16.12 -1.84 -12.35
N THR A 36 15.77 -1.27 -11.18
CA THR A 36 16.44 -0.08 -10.63
C THR A 36 17.89 -0.38 -10.24
N ILE A 37 18.14 -1.50 -9.57
CA ILE A 37 19.50 -1.92 -9.19
C ILE A 37 20.34 -2.17 -10.44
N THR A 38 19.79 -2.88 -11.43
CA THR A 38 20.46 -3.15 -12.71
C THR A 38 20.74 -1.87 -13.48
N ALA A 39 19.79 -0.94 -13.56
CA ALA A 39 19.97 0.35 -14.22
C ALA A 39 21.12 1.15 -13.57
N LYS A 40 21.17 1.19 -12.23
CA LYS A 40 22.24 1.86 -11.49
C LYS A 40 23.59 1.17 -11.65
N SER A 41 23.63 -0.15 -11.64
CA SER A 41 24.88 -0.92 -11.80
C SER A 41 25.46 -0.81 -13.21
N LEU A 42 24.63 -0.69 -14.24
CA LEU A 42 25.06 -0.56 -15.64
C LEU A 42 25.41 0.88 -16.03
N ARG A 43 24.94 1.86 -15.27
CA ARG A 43 25.27 3.27 -15.48
C ARG A 43 26.69 3.53 -14.98
N SER A 44 27.63 3.74 -15.90
CA SER A 44 28.97 4.22 -15.55
C SER A 44 28.88 5.60 -14.90
N SER A 45 29.78 5.92 -13.98
CA SER A 45 29.83 7.18 -13.20
C SER A 45 29.51 8.42 -14.05
N THR A 46 28.24 8.84 -14.06
CA THR A 46 27.77 10.06 -14.73
C THR A 46 27.52 11.13 -13.68
N THR A 47 27.93 12.37 -13.96
CA THR A 47 27.80 13.52 -13.07
C THR A 47 26.35 13.94 -12.84
N ASP A 48 25.45 13.65 -13.78
CA ASP A 48 24.01 13.96 -13.66
C ASP A 48 23.15 12.72 -13.36
N PRO A 49 22.50 12.65 -12.18
CA PRO A 49 21.63 11.52 -11.80
C PRO A 49 20.22 11.60 -12.41
N LEU A 50 19.82 12.79 -12.89
CA LEU A 50 18.45 13.05 -13.34
C LEU A 50 18.26 12.85 -14.86
N HIS A 51 19.33 13.05 -15.65
CA HIS A 51 19.25 12.99 -17.11
C HIS A 51 19.63 11.60 -17.62
N TRP A 52 18.68 10.89 -18.22
CA TRP A 52 18.89 9.57 -18.81
C TRP A 52 18.82 9.66 -20.34
N ALA A 53 19.91 9.30 -21.02
CA ALA A 53 19.96 9.26 -22.46
C ALA A 53 19.66 7.84 -22.97
N SER A 54 19.02 7.72 -24.13
CA SER A 54 18.73 6.41 -24.75
C SER A 54 19.98 5.61 -25.10
N THR A 55 21.14 6.27 -25.16
CA THR A 55 22.48 5.68 -25.37
C THR A 55 23.09 5.12 -24.09
N ASP A 56 22.55 5.42 -22.90
CA ASP A 56 23.07 4.91 -21.64
C ASP A 56 22.84 3.39 -21.54
N LYS A 57 23.86 2.61 -21.16
CA LYS A 57 23.75 1.14 -21.03
C LYS A 57 22.65 0.68 -20.06
N GLY A 58 22.34 1.49 -19.05
CA GLY A 58 21.28 1.21 -18.08
C GLY A 58 19.88 1.70 -18.48
N TYR A 59 19.73 2.41 -19.62
CA TYR A 59 18.49 3.07 -20.02
C TYR A 59 17.30 2.11 -20.17
N PRO A 60 17.43 0.93 -20.82
CA PRO A 60 16.30 0.00 -20.94
C PRO A 60 15.81 -0.52 -19.58
N ALA A 61 16.74 -0.77 -18.66
CA ALA A 61 16.42 -1.18 -17.29
C ALA A 61 15.74 -0.03 -16.51
N HIS A 62 16.17 1.22 -16.71
CA HIS A 62 15.54 2.39 -16.13
C HIS A 62 14.09 2.56 -16.61
N VAL A 63 13.83 2.44 -17.92
CA VAL A 63 12.46 2.49 -18.47
C VAL A 63 11.60 1.35 -17.93
N THR A 64 12.16 0.14 -17.84
CA THR A 64 11.47 -1.02 -17.26
C THR A 64 11.10 -0.79 -15.79
N ALA A 65 11.99 -0.15 -15.02
CA ALA A 65 11.70 0.25 -13.65
C ALA A 65 10.53 1.27 -13.61
N ALA A 66 10.60 2.35 -14.40
CA ALA A 66 9.53 3.35 -14.44
C ALA A 66 8.16 2.72 -14.78
N VAL A 67 8.09 1.89 -15.81
CA VAL A 67 6.84 1.18 -16.18
C VAL A 67 6.35 0.29 -15.05
N SER A 68 7.25 -0.44 -14.39
CA SER A 68 6.91 -1.30 -13.24
C SER A 68 6.39 -0.51 -12.05
N GLU A 69 6.93 0.69 -11.82
CA GLU A 69 6.49 1.61 -10.77
C GLU A 69 5.06 2.09 -11.01
N TRP A 70 4.76 2.60 -12.22
CA TRP A 70 3.41 3.05 -12.59
C TRP A 70 2.39 1.92 -12.50
N LEU A 71 2.75 0.72 -12.98
CA LEU A 71 1.89 -0.45 -12.91
C LEU A 71 1.61 -0.86 -11.46
N THR A 72 2.63 -0.84 -10.60
CA THR A 72 2.50 -1.11 -9.16
C THR A 72 1.56 -0.10 -8.51
N CYS A 73 1.71 1.19 -8.83
CA CYS A 73 0.86 2.26 -8.30
C CYS A 73 -0.62 2.03 -8.65
N ILE A 74 -0.92 1.72 -9.92
CA ILE A 74 -2.29 1.45 -10.38
C ILE A 74 -2.89 0.25 -9.65
N VAL A 75 -2.16 -0.86 -9.56
CA VAL A 75 -2.64 -2.08 -8.89
C VAL A 75 -2.83 -1.86 -7.40
N TYR A 76 -1.95 -1.10 -6.76
CA TYR A 76 -2.08 -0.72 -5.37
C TYR A 76 -3.34 0.13 -5.12
N LEU A 77 -3.62 1.10 -5.99
CA LEU A 77 -4.84 1.92 -5.90
C LEU A 77 -6.11 1.08 -6.09
N LEU A 78 -6.11 0.15 -7.05
CA LEU A 78 -7.24 -0.78 -7.26
C LEU A 78 -7.42 -1.73 -6.07
N PHE A 79 -6.33 -2.24 -5.52
CA PHE A 79 -6.35 -3.04 -4.30
C PHE A 79 -6.94 -2.27 -3.13
N TYR A 80 -6.52 -1.01 -2.92
CA TYR A 80 -7.08 -0.13 -1.90
C TYR A 80 -8.57 0.12 -2.13
N ALA A 81 -9.00 0.34 -3.37
CA ALA A 81 -10.42 0.52 -3.71
C ALA A 81 -11.29 -0.68 -3.31
N THR A 82 -10.74 -1.91 -3.29
CA THR A 82 -11.50 -3.08 -2.80
C THR A 82 -11.88 -2.97 -1.32
N PHE A 83 -11.15 -2.20 -0.51
CA PHE A 83 -11.46 -1.98 0.91
C PHE A 83 -12.44 -0.83 1.14
N VAL A 84 -12.58 0.10 0.19
CA VAL A 84 -13.53 1.21 0.30
C VAL A 84 -14.95 0.70 0.54
N GLN A 85 -15.32 -0.43 -0.08
CA GLN A 85 -16.64 -1.03 0.10
C GLN A 85 -16.82 -1.68 1.47
N ASP A 86 -15.76 -2.24 2.06
CA ASP A 86 -15.77 -2.79 3.41
C ASP A 86 -15.89 -1.69 4.47
N PHE A 87 -15.19 -0.57 4.27
CA PHE A 87 -15.29 0.59 5.16
C PHE A 87 -16.68 1.22 5.13
N LYS A 88 -17.34 1.25 3.97
CA LYS A 88 -18.74 1.73 3.87
C LYS A 88 -19.73 0.86 4.66
N ARG A 89 -19.46 -0.43 4.84
CA ARG A 89 -20.32 -1.35 5.60
C ARG A 89 -20.03 -1.35 7.10
N THR A 90 -18.88 -0.85 7.53
CA THR A 90 -18.45 -0.90 8.92
C THR A 90 -18.80 0.40 9.64
N SER A 91 -19.82 0.38 10.50
CA SER A 91 -20.11 1.49 11.43
C SER A 91 -19.41 1.23 12.77
N VAL A 92 -18.53 2.14 13.20
CA VAL A 92 -17.89 2.08 14.52
C VAL A 92 -18.74 2.89 15.51
N SER A 93 -19.42 2.21 16.42
CA SER A 93 -20.12 2.86 17.54
C SER A 93 -19.20 2.89 18.76
N VAL A 94 -18.88 4.10 19.24
CA VAL A 94 -18.07 4.30 20.45
C VAL A 94 -19.00 4.61 21.62
N SER A 95 -19.07 3.71 22.59
CA SER A 95 -19.80 3.96 23.84
C SER A 95 -18.85 4.62 24.85
N LEU A 96 -19.03 5.92 25.07
CA LEU A 96 -18.30 6.65 26.10
C LEU A 96 -19.01 6.50 27.43
N ASN A 97 -18.37 5.81 28.38
CA ASN A 97 -18.87 5.72 29.75
C ASN A 97 -18.30 6.89 30.55
N ILE A 98 -19.04 7.99 30.61
CA ILE A 98 -18.64 9.18 31.38
C ILE A 98 -19.05 8.94 32.82
N ILE A 99 -18.07 8.61 33.67
CA ILE A 99 -18.26 8.58 35.12
C ILE A 99 -18.10 10.02 35.61
N THR A 100 -19.21 10.72 35.83
CA THR A 100 -19.21 11.99 36.56
C THR A 100 -18.97 11.69 38.04
N MET A 101 -17.79 12.05 38.52
CA MET A 101 -17.46 12.11 39.95
C MET A 101 -18.12 13.38 40.53
N GLU A 102 -19.42 13.31 40.81
CA GLU A 102 -20.08 14.27 41.69
C GLU A 102 -20.61 13.49 42.90
N GLU A 103 -20.43 14.05 44.09
CA GLU A 103 -20.67 13.45 45.42
C GLU A 103 -19.50 12.65 46.02
N SER A 104 -18.34 13.30 46.18
CA SER A 104 -17.47 13.03 47.32
C SER A 104 -17.71 14.14 48.34
N GLU A 105 -18.56 13.82 49.31
CA GLU A 105 -18.81 14.52 50.56
C GLU A 105 -17.69 15.47 51.02
N GLY A 106 -18.07 16.71 51.37
CA GLY A 106 -17.30 17.49 52.34
C GLY A 106 -17.27 18.99 52.17
N ILE A 107 -18.38 19.69 52.46
CA ILE A 107 -18.28 20.98 53.16
C ILE A 107 -19.27 20.97 54.31
N LYS A 108 -18.76 20.60 55.50
CA LYS A 108 -19.25 21.12 56.78
C LYS A 108 -18.51 22.44 57.04
N VAL A 109 -19.20 23.58 56.92
CA VAL A 109 -19.00 24.76 57.78
C VAL A 109 -20.35 25.46 57.90
#